data_AF-A1STN5-F1
#
_entry.id   AF-A1STN5-F1
#
_cell.length_a   1.000
_cell.length_b   1.000
_cell.length_c   1.000
_cell.angle_alpha   90.00
_cell.angle_beta   90.00
_cell.angle_gamma   90.00
#
_symmetry.space_group_name_H-M   'P 1'
#
loop_
_entity.id
_entity.type
_entity.pdbx_description
1 polymer ?
#
loop_
_entity_poly.entity_id
_entity_poly.type
_entity_poly.pdbx_seq_one_letter_code
_entity_poly.pdbx_strand_id
1 'polypeptide(L)'
;MSLILLAKGFALGISMILPLGSQNAMMLNQGINRNYHLLTALFFALSDILLITFGVMGGSFLLASNEIIFDLLTWGGIIFLCSYAAMSVKAAFSRTVDSSTSSSAKKSLKIVLISSFLVTFLNPHVYIDMLMIIGSVGGQYQGSNKIYFMLGLMSASVFWFFTLAIGAARLSKQLSKPRIKGAIDITVAVIMFSIAWSLLTTWLAK
;
A
#
# COMPACT_ATOMS: atom_id res chain seq x y z
N MET A 1 27.92 -13.78 -6.73
CA MET A 1 27.63 -12.32 -6.60
C MET A 1 26.15 -12.00 -6.86
N SER A 2 25.56 -12.48 -7.96
CA SER A 2 24.16 -12.20 -8.37
C SER A 2 23.09 -12.65 -7.37
N LEU A 3 23.21 -13.84 -6.77
CA LEU A 3 22.21 -14.35 -5.80
C LEU A 3 22.15 -13.52 -4.51
N ILE A 4 23.30 -13.00 -4.07
CA ILE A 4 23.40 -12.14 -2.88
C ILE A 4 22.69 -10.81 -3.12
N LEU A 5 22.83 -10.23 -4.32
CA LEU A 5 22.12 -9.01 -4.70
C LEU A 5 20.61 -9.21 -4.77
N LEU A 6 20.17 -10.35 -5.31
CA LEU A 6 18.76 -10.72 -5.32
C LEU A 6 18.22 -10.83 -3.89
N ALA A 7 18.93 -11.54 -3.00
CA ALA A 7 18.56 -11.65 -1.59
C ALA A 7 18.55 -10.28 -0.87
N LYS A 8 19.51 -9.40 -1.16
CA LYS A 8 19.54 -8.02 -0.62
C LYS A 8 18.34 -7.20 -1.10
N GLY A 9 18.01 -7.25 -2.38
CA GLY A 9 16.84 -6.58 -2.94
C GLY A 9 15.54 -7.11 -2.32
N PHE A 10 15.45 -8.42 -2.15
CA PHE A 10 14.31 -9.06 -1.50
C PHE A 10 14.16 -8.63 -0.04
N ALA A 11 15.25 -8.66 0.73
CA ALA A 11 15.26 -8.25 2.14
C ALA A 11 14.87 -6.77 2.31
N LEU A 12 15.39 -5.89 1.45
CA LEU A 12 15.02 -4.47 1.44
C LEU A 12 13.53 -4.29 1.10
N GLY A 13 13.05 -5.00 0.07
CA GLY A 13 11.64 -4.94 -0.35
C GLY A 13 10.70 -5.38 0.77
N ILE A 14 10.97 -6.51 1.42
CA ILE A 14 10.18 -6.93 2.58
C ILE A 14 10.26 -5.88 3.70
N SER A 15 11.45 -5.37 4.03
CA SER A 15 11.58 -4.39 5.11
C SER A 15 10.80 -3.09 4.88
N MET A 16 10.63 -2.68 3.62
CA MET A 16 9.90 -1.47 3.25
C MET A 16 8.39 -1.71 3.11
N ILE A 17 7.98 -2.90 2.66
CA ILE A 17 6.56 -3.22 2.41
C ILE A 17 5.88 -3.80 3.66
N LEU A 18 6.62 -4.42 4.58
CA LEU A 18 6.09 -5.05 5.79
C LEU A 18 5.46 -4.06 6.80
N PRO A 19 5.98 -2.82 7.00
CA PRO A 19 5.30 -1.80 7.79
C PRO A 19 3.83 -1.65 7.38
N LEU A 20 2.93 -1.65 8.37
CA LEU A 20 1.49 -1.58 8.12
C LEU A 20 1.10 -0.20 7.58
N GLY A 21 0.98 -0.09 6.25
CA GLY A 21 0.48 1.09 5.54
C GLY A 21 -0.96 0.96 5.01
N SER A 22 -1.36 1.94 4.20
CA SER A 22 -2.70 2.02 3.58
C SER A 22 -3.02 0.84 2.66
N GLN A 23 -2.05 0.41 1.84
CA GLN A 23 -2.18 -0.74 0.94
C GLN A 23 -2.37 -2.04 1.73
N ASN A 24 -1.55 -2.28 2.76
CA ASN A 24 -1.64 -3.48 3.61
C ASN A 24 -2.98 -3.55 4.36
N ALA A 25 -3.44 -2.43 4.89
CA ALA A 25 -4.74 -2.31 5.54
C ALA A 25 -5.91 -2.67 4.61
N MET A 26 -5.90 -2.11 3.41
CA MET A 26 -6.93 -2.36 2.41
C MET A 26 -6.93 -3.81 1.94
N MET A 27 -5.75 -4.38 1.71
CA MET A 27 -5.57 -5.79 1.36
C MET A 27 -6.12 -6.70 2.45
N LEU A 28 -5.79 -6.41 3.71
CA LEU A 28 -6.27 -7.18 4.86
C LEU A 28 -7.80 -7.16 4.91
N ASN A 29 -8.42 -5.99 4.73
CA ASN A 29 -9.88 -5.85 4.74
C ASN A 29 -10.53 -6.63 3.59
N GLN A 30 -9.95 -6.63 2.39
CA GLN A 30 -10.44 -7.43 1.26
C GLN A 30 -10.25 -8.93 1.45
N GLY A 31 -9.11 -9.33 2.02
CA GLY A 31 -8.80 -10.72 2.38
C GLY A 31 -9.79 -11.26 3.41
N ILE A 32 -10.07 -10.50 4.48
CA ILE A 32 -11.05 -10.86 5.51
C ILE A 32 -12.43 -11.06 4.90
N ASN A 33 -12.87 -10.14 4.04
CA ASN A 33 -14.18 -10.24 3.38
C ASN A 33 -14.19 -11.21 2.19
N ARG A 34 -13.05 -11.85 1.86
CA ARG A 34 -12.84 -12.73 0.70
C ARG A 34 -13.32 -12.12 -0.63
N ASN A 35 -13.29 -10.80 -0.75
CA ASN A 35 -13.83 -10.09 -1.90
C ASN A 35 -12.69 -9.57 -2.78
N TYR A 36 -12.45 -10.21 -3.94
CA TYR A 36 -11.43 -9.84 -4.92
C TYR A 36 -10.00 -9.63 -4.33
N HIS A 37 -9.67 -10.34 -3.25
CA HIS A 37 -8.40 -10.20 -2.54
C HIS A 37 -7.18 -10.56 -3.40
N LEU A 38 -7.24 -11.65 -4.18
CA LEU A 38 -6.17 -12.01 -5.13
C LEU A 38 -6.02 -11.00 -6.28
N LEU A 39 -7.13 -10.46 -6.77
CA LEU A 39 -7.12 -9.45 -7.83
C LEU A 39 -6.48 -8.15 -7.32
N THR A 40 -6.74 -7.79 -6.06
CA THR A 40 -6.11 -6.62 -5.45
C THR A 40 -4.63 -6.85 -5.17
N ALA A 41 -4.23 -8.07 -4.76
CA ALA A 41 -2.83 -8.46 -4.63
C ALA A 41 -2.07 -8.36 -5.95
N LEU A 42 -2.68 -8.84 -7.04
CA LEU A 42 -2.11 -8.69 -8.36
C LEU A 42 -1.97 -7.21 -8.74
N PHE A 43 -2.99 -6.39 -8.48
CA PHE A 43 -2.95 -4.96 -8.78
C PHE A 43 -1.83 -4.23 -8.03
N PHE A 44 -1.68 -4.45 -6.71
CA PHE A 44 -0.60 -3.83 -5.93
C PHE A 44 0.77 -4.34 -6.36
N ALA A 45 0.93 -5.65 -6.57
CA ALA A 45 2.20 -6.20 -7.03
C ALA A 45 2.61 -5.64 -8.42
N LEU A 46 1.67 -5.52 -9.36
CA LEU A 46 1.95 -4.93 -10.67
C LEU A 46 2.30 -3.44 -10.57
N SER A 47 1.58 -2.69 -9.73
CA SER A 47 1.85 -1.27 -9.51
C SER A 47 3.24 -1.07 -8.89
N ASP A 48 3.60 -1.89 -7.90
CA ASP A 48 4.92 -1.90 -7.28
C ASP A 48 6.02 -2.25 -8.29
N ILE A 49 5.83 -3.28 -9.12
CA ILE A 49 6.78 -3.66 -10.17
C ILE A 49 7.03 -2.47 -11.11
N LEU A 50 5.99 -1.77 -11.54
CA LEU A 50 6.11 -0.59 -12.39
C LEU A 50 6.88 0.53 -11.70
N LEU A 51 6.53 0.84 -10.44
CA LEU A 51 7.17 1.90 -9.66
C LEU A 51 8.64 1.57 -9.34
N ILE A 52 8.94 0.35 -8.92
CA ILE A 52 10.31 -0.13 -8.67
C ILE A 52 11.13 -0.03 -9.95
N THR A 53 10.59 -0.46 -11.09
CA THR A 53 11.28 -0.34 -12.38
C THR A 53 11.58 1.11 -12.70
N PHE A 54 10.57 1.98 -12.60
CA PHE A 54 10.72 3.40 -12.88
C PHE A 54 11.74 4.06 -11.94
N GLY A 55 11.65 3.83 -10.63
CA GLY A 55 12.56 4.37 -9.63
C GLY A 55 14.01 3.93 -9.86
N VAL A 56 14.23 2.62 -10.02
CA VAL A 56 15.58 2.06 -10.21
C VAL A 56 16.18 2.47 -11.57
N MET A 57 15.37 2.65 -12.62
CA MET A 57 15.85 3.11 -13.94
C MET A 57 16.15 4.61 -14.03
N GLY A 58 15.94 5.39 -12.96
CA GLY A 58 16.29 6.81 -12.92
C GLY A 58 15.09 7.76 -12.80
N GLY A 59 13.89 7.23 -12.59
CA GLY A 59 12.68 8.02 -12.32
C GLY A 59 12.77 8.87 -11.05
N SER A 60 13.68 8.55 -10.12
CA SER A 60 13.97 9.36 -8.92
C SER A 60 14.40 10.78 -9.27
N PHE A 61 15.16 10.95 -10.36
CA PHE A 61 15.68 12.25 -10.79
C PHE A 61 14.56 13.15 -11.35
N LEU A 62 13.61 12.57 -12.09
CA LEU A 62 12.49 13.30 -12.69
C LEU A 62 11.55 13.90 -11.64
N LEU A 63 11.34 13.19 -10.52
CA LEU A 63 10.50 13.68 -9.42
C LEU A 63 11.19 14.74 -8.57
N ALA A 64 12.50 14.61 -8.34
CA ALA A 64 13.28 15.63 -7.61
C ALA A 64 13.37 16.96 -8.37
N SER A 65 13.13 16.95 -9.69
CA SER A 65 13.25 18.13 -10.55
C SER A 65 11.98 18.98 -10.64
N ASN A 66 10.82 18.48 -10.20
CA ASN A 66 9.53 19.14 -10.45
C ASN A 66 8.65 19.19 -9.20
N GLU A 67 8.80 20.27 -8.43
CA GLU A 67 8.09 20.51 -7.17
C GLU A 67 6.56 20.51 -7.32
N ILE A 68 6.05 20.93 -8.49
CA ILE A 68 4.60 21.01 -8.77
C ILE A 68 3.96 19.62 -8.75
N ILE A 69 4.64 18.61 -9.28
CA ILE A 69 4.14 17.23 -9.32
C ILE A 69 4.03 16.68 -7.90
N PHE A 70 5.04 16.94 -7.06
CA PHE A 70 5.06 16.50 -5.68
C PHE A 70 3.96 17.17 -4.84
N ASP A 71 3.73 18.47 -5.03
CA ASP A 71 2.69 19.21 -4.31
C ASP A 71 1.28 18.73 -4.72
N LEU A 72 1.03 18.49 -6.01
CA LEU A 72 -0.26 17.95 -6.49
C LEU A 72 -0.56 16.56 -5.91
N LEU A 73 0.45 15.70 -5.85
CA LEU A 73 0.38 14.37 -5.26
C LEU A 73 0.06 14.43 -3.77
N THR A 74 0.71 15.36 -3.06
CA THR A 74 0.56 15.55 -1.62
C THR A 74 -0.86 16.00 -1.28
N TRP A 75 -1.38 17.01 -1.98
CA TRP A 75 -2.75 17.49 -1.80
C TRP A 75 -3.80 16.44 -2.18
N GLY A 76 -3.61 15.74 -3.29
CA GLY A 76 -4.46 14.62 -3.68
C GLY A 76 -4.49 13.54 -2.59
N GLY A 77 -3.32 13.17 -2.08
CA GLY A 77 -3.18 12.18 -1.02
C GLY A 77 -3.84 12.57 0.29
N ILE A 78 -3.69 13.82 0.73
CA ILE A 78 -4.34 14.32 1.94
C ILE A 78 -5.86 14.20 1.83
N ILE A 79 -6.45 14.65 0.72
CA ILE A 79 -7.90 14.60 0.50
C ILE A 79 -8.38 13.13 0.53
N PHE A 80 -7.68 12.25 -0.18
CA PHE A 80 -8.08 10.84 -0.25
C PHE A 80 -7.90 10.11 1.09
N LEU A 81 -6.78 10.30 1.78
CA LEU A 81 -6.53 9.68 3.08
C LEU A 81 -7.56 10.13 4.12
N CYS A 82 -7.89 11.44 4.16
CA CYS A 82 -8.94 11.96 5.03
C CYS A 82 -10.31 11.35 4.69
N SER A 83 -10.63 11.24 3.39
CA SER A 83 -11.86 10.60 2.92
C SER A 83 -11.94 9.14 3.34
N TYR A 84 -10.86 8.39 3.15
CA TYR A 84 -10.78 6.97 3.48
C TYR A 84 -10.82 6.74 4.99
N ALA A 85 -10.11 7.56 5.77
CA ALA A 85 -10.14 7.53 7.22
C ALA A 85 -11.55 7.79 7.74
N ALA A 86 -12.24 8.82 7.24
CA ALA A 86 -13.64 9.09 7.59
C ALA A 86 -14.57 7.92 7.23
N MET A 87 -14.37 7.28 6.07
CA MET A 87 -15.12 6.08 5.68
C MET A 87 -14.84 4.88 6.60
N SER A 88 -13.59 4.70 7.05
CA SER A 88 -13.21 3.61 7.97
C SER A 88 -13.79 3.82 9.37
N VAL A 89 -13.77 5.05 9.89
CA VAL A 89 -14.41 5.43 11.15
C VAL A 89 -15.92 5.20 11.06
N LYS A 90 -16.57 5.67 9.99
CA LYS A 90 -18.00 5.42 9.77
C LYS A 90 -18.32 3.92 9.70
N ALA A 91 -17.46 3.12 9.09
CA ALA A 91 -17.64 1.66 9.03
C ALA A 91 -17.50 0.98 10.39
N ALA A 92 -16.63 1.49 11.28
CA ALA A 92 -16.47 1.01 12.65
C ALA A 92 -17.70 1.33 13.52
N PHE A 93 -18.26 2.53 13.40
CA PHE A 93 -19.43 2.98 14.18
C PHE A 93 -20.79 2.53 13.61
N SER A 94 -20.91 2.32 12.29
CA SER A 94 -22.17 1.84 11.70
C SER A 94 -22.44 0.36 11.98
N ARG A 95 -21.40 -0.43 12.28
CA ARG A 95 -21.54 -1.87 12.59
C ARG A 95 -21.91 -2.18 14.03
N THR A 96 -21.88 -1.21 14.93
CA THR A 96 -22.42 -1.36 16.29
C THR A 96 -23.94 -1.27 16.36
N VAL A 97 -24.61 -0.79 15.30
CA VAL A 97 -26.08 -0.62 15.26
C VAL A 97 -26.79 -1.73 14.47
N ASP A 98 -26.17 -2.28 13.42
CA ASP A 98 -26.79 -3.32 12.59
C ASP A 98 -26.33 -4.74 12.94
N SER A 99 -26.81 -5.25 14.08
CA SER A 99 -26.79 -6.69 14.40
C SER A 99 -28.04 -7.44 13.93
N SER A 100 -28.84 -6.84 13.04
CA SER A 100 -30.01 -7.49 12.45
C SER A 100 -30.19 -7.06 10.99
N THR A 101 -30.00 -8.01 10.08
CA THR A 101 -30.34 -7.93 8.65
C THR A 101 -29.57 -6.91 7.79
N SER A 102 -28.37 -7.27 7.35
CA SER A 102 -28.00 -6.97 5.96
C SER A 102 -27.02 -8.02 5.45
N SER A 103 -27.42 -8.70 4.38
CA SER A 103 -26.52 -9.39 3.49
C SER A 103 -25.39 -8.42 3.13
N SER A 104 -24.17 -8.71 3.58
CA SER A 104 -22.99 -7.92 3.25
C SER A 104 -22.82 -7.93 1.73
N ALA A 105 -23.43 -6.96 1.04
CA ALA A 105 -23.35 -6.82 -0.40
C ALA A 105 -21.88 -6.74 -0.77
N LYS A 106 -21.40 -7.71 -1.55
CA LYS A 106 -20.02 -7.73 -2.02
C LYS A 106 -19.75 -6.39 -2.70
N LYS A 107 -18.75 -5.64 -2.23
CA LYS A 107 -18.35 -4.37 -2.89
C LYS A 107 -18.09 -4.67 -4.37
N SER A 108 -18.64 -3.84 -5.24
CA SER A 108 -18.45 -3.96 -6.69
C SER A 108 -16.95 -3.92 -7.03
N LEU A 109 -16.54 -4.76 -7.99
CA LEU A 109 -15.16 -4.84 -8.47
C LEU A 109 -14.61 -3.46 -8.88
N LYS A 110 -15.46 -2.60 -9.47
CA LYS A 110 -15.09 -1.22 -9.82
C LYS A 110 -14.65 -0.40 -8.61
N ILE A 111 -15.38 -0.51 -7.49
CA ILE A 111 -15.08 0.23 -6.26
C ILE A 111 -13.75 -0.25 -5.68
N VAL A 112 -13.51 -1.57 -5.69
CA VAL A 112 -12.26 -2.16 -5.22
C VAL A 112 -11.07 -1.66 -6.05
N LEU A 113 -11.15 -1.70 -7.38
CA LEU A 113 -10.07 -1.23 -8.23
C LEU A 113 -9.81 0.28 -8.10
N ILE A 114 -10.86 1.10 -8.07
CA ILE A 114 -10.71 2.56 -7.90
C ILE A 114 -10.05 2.87 -6.55
N SER A 115 -10.51 2.23 -5.47
CA SER A 115 -9.88 2.43 -4.17
C SER A 115 -8.44 1.93 -4.13
N SER A 116 -8.10 0.83 -4.80
CA SER A 116 -6.73 0.31 -4.86
C SER A 116 -5.82 1.26 -5.63
N PHE A 117 -6.33 1.81 -6.73
CA PHE A 117 -5.64 2.83 -7.51
C PHE A 117 -5.36 4.08 -6.67
N LEU A 118 -6.40 4.61 -5.99
CA LEU A 118 -6.24 5.80 -5.15
C LEU A 118 -5.29 5.52 -3.96
N VAL A 119 -5.42 4.39 -3.27
CA VAL A 119 -4.50 4.04 -2.17
C VAL A 119 -3.05 3.93 -2.63
N THR A 120 -2.81 3.49 -3.86
CA THR A 120 -1.45 3.30 -4.39
C THR A 120 -0.86 4.61 -4.92
N PHE A 121 -1.57 5.31 -5.80
CA PHE A 121 -1.04 6.47 -6.52
C PHE A 121 -1.30 7.81 -5.82
N LEU A 122 -2.31 7.91 -4.96
CA LEU A 122 -2.50 9.11 -4.15
C LEU A 122 -1.74 9.02 -2.82
N ASN A 123 -1.06 7.94 -2.49
CA ASN A 123 -0.24 7.89 -1.28
C ASN A 123 1.16 8.45 -1.57
N PRO A 124 1.50 9.68 -1.14
CA PRO A 124 2.83 10.27 -1.39
C PRO A 124 3.97 9.46 -0.76
N HIS A 125 3.70 8.67 0.28
CA HIS A 125 4.69 7.78 0.90
C HIS A 125 5.23 6.74 -0.10
N VAL A 126 4.38 6.28 -1.03
CA VAL A 126 4.78 5.31 -2.07
C VAL A 126 5.88 5.89 -2.96
N TYR A 127 5.85 7.20 -3.24
CA TYR A 127 6.86 7.85 -4.08
C TYR A 127 8.19 8.01 -3.33
N ILE A 128 8.14 8.32 -2.03
CA ILE A 128 9.33 8.39 -1.17
C ILE A 128 9.99 6.99 -1.09
N ASP A 129 9.22 5.95 -0.79
CA ASP A 129 9.76 4.60 -0.63
C ASP A 129 10.27 4.01 -1.95
N MET A 130 9.44 4.03 -2.99
CA MET A 130 9.71 3.29 -4.22
C MET A 130 10.64 4.04 -5.17
N LEU A 131 10.51 5.37 -5.24
CA LEU A 131 11.22 6.15 -6.25
C LEU A 131 12.46 6.83 -5.68
N MET A 132 12.38 7.39 -4.47
CA MET A 132 13.55 8.01 -3.84
C MET A 132 14.43 6.97 -3.13
N ILE A 133 13.93 6.22 -2.16
CA ILE A 133 14.75 5.30 -1.34
C ILE A 133 15.20 4.11 -2.18
N ILE A 134 14.26 3.32 -2.72
CA ILE A 134 14.57 2.15 -3.54
C ILE A 134 15.28 2.54 -4.83
N GLY A 135 14.89 3.66 -5.46
CA GLY A 135 15.56 4.17 -6.66
C GLY A 135 17.01 4.59 -6.40
N SER A 136 17.30 5.29 -5.30
CA SER A 136 18.67 5.67 -4.91
C SER A 136 19.54 4.44 -4.61
N VAL A 137 19.04 3.48 -3.82
CA VAL A 137 19.78 2.25 -3.50
C VAL A 137 19.98 1.38 -4.74
N GLY A 138 18.96 1.24 -5.58
CA GLY A 138 19.03 0.49 -6.83
C GLY A 138 19.91 1.14 -7.89
N GLY A 139 20.02 2.48 -7.88
CA GLY A 139 20.85 3.27 -8.79
C GLY A 139 22.36 3.11 -8.55
N GLN A 140 22.77 2.67 -7.36
CA GLN A 140 24.18 2.40 -7.04
C GLN A 140 24.73 1.16 -7.77
N TYR A 141 23.86 0.29 -8.28
CA TYR A 141 24.26 -0.92 -9.00
C TYR A 141 24.25 -0.68 -10.51
N GLN A 142 25.24 -1.26 -11.21
CA GLN A 142 25.38 -1.17 -12.67
C GLN A 142 25.28 -2.54 -13.35
N GLY A 143 24.90 -2.54 -14.64
CA GLY A 143 24.82 -3.75 -15.48
C GLY A 143 23.88 -4.82 -14.91
N SER A 144 24.28 -6.08 -15.00
CA SER A 144 23.47 -7.23 -14.56
C SER A 144 23.14 -7.19 -13.06
N ASN A 145 23.99 -6.61 -12.22
CA ASN A 145 23.78 -6.53 -10.77
C ASN A 145 22.53 -5.72 -10.40
N LYS A 146 22.26 -4.66 -11.17
CA LYS A 146 21.05 -3.83 -11.02
C LYS A 146 19.78 -4.64 -11.25
N ILE A 147 19.78 -5.48 -12.29
CA ILE A 147 18.64 -6.33 -12.65
C ILE A 147 18.39 -7.37 -11.56
N TYR A 148 19.43 -8.03 -11.03
CA TYR A 148 19.26 -9.00 -9.94
C TYR A 148 18.69 -8.36 -8.66
N PHE A 149 19.17 -7.17 -8.30
CA PHE A 149 18.64 -6.42 -7.15
C PHE A 149 17.16 -6.03 -7.36
N MET A 150 16.83 -5.53 -8.55
CA MET A 150 15.47 -5.15 -8.93
C MET A 150 14.51 -6.35 -8.92
N LEU A 151 14.92 -7.50 -9.46
CA LEU A 151 14.16 -8.74 -9.40
C LEU A 151 13.92 -9.20 -7.95
N GLY A 152 14.91 -9.01 -7.07
CA GLY A 152 14.76 -9.23 -5.64
C GLY A 152 13.60 -8.40 -5.05
N LEU A 153 13.59 -7.09 -5.30
CA LEU A 153 12.53 -6.18 -4.84
C LEU A 153 11.15 -6.57 -5.38
N MET A 154 11.05 -6.85 -6.67
CA MET A 154 9.80 -7.25 -7.33
C MET A 154 9.26 -8.57 -6.74
N SER A 155 10.14 -9.55 -6.55
CA SER A 155 9.75 -10.83 -5.96
C SER A 155 9.30 -10.69 -4.51
N ALA A 156 9.88 -9.76 -3.73
CA ALA A 156 9.42 -9.46 -2.37
C ALA A 156 8.00 -8.88 -2.35
N SER A 157 7.69 -7.93 -3.24
CA SER A 157 6.34 -7.34 -3.34
C SER A 157 5.30 -8.39 -3.70
N VAL A 158 5.56 -9.20 -4.74
CA VAL A 158 4.68 -10.31 -5.13
C VAL A 158 4.52 -11.30 -3.98
N PHE A 159 5.62 -11.74 -3.38
CA PHE A 159 5.58 -12.69 -2.27
C PHE A 159 4.74 -12.17 -1.11
N TRP A 160 4.97 -10.92 -0.69
CA TRP A 160 4.29 -10.33 0.46
C TRP A 160 2.79 -10.14 0.22
N PHE A 161 2.39 -9.47 -0.88
CA PHE A 161 0.97 -9.17 -1.11
C PHE A 161 0.12 -10.42 -1.28
N PHE A 162 0.63 -11.44 -1.97
CA PHE A 162 -0.08 -12.71 -2.10
C PHE A 162 -0.13 -13.46 -0.76
N THR A 163 0.97 -13.47 0.00
CA THR A 163 1.00 -14.07 1.34
C THR A 163 -0.01 -13.40 2.27
N LEU A 164 -0.08 -12.07 2.27
CA LEU A 164 -1.01 -11.31 3.08
C LEU A 164 -2.47 -11.55 2.65
N ALA A 165 -2.75 -11.50 1.35
CA ALA A 165 -4.09 -11.71 0.82
C ALA A 165 -4.63 -13.12 1.14
N ILE A 166 -3.81 -14.15 0.92
CA ILE A 166 -4.17 -15.55 1.20
C ILE A 166 -4.24 -15.78 2.71
N GLY A 167 -3.28 -15.25 3.48
CA GLY A 167 -3.26 -15.34 4.94
C GLY A 167 -4.50 -14.74 5.58
N ALA A 168 -4.87 -13.53 5.16
CA ALA A 168 -6.10 -12.86 5.59
C ALA A 168 -7.36 -13.66 5.22
N ALA A 169 -7.42 -14.24 4.01
CA ALA A 169 -8.54 -15.05 3.56
C ALA A 169 -8.68 -16.38 4.33
N ARG A 170 -7.56 -17.01 4.69
CA ARG A 170 -7.52 -18.23 5.52
C ARG A 170 -7.94 -17.93 6.96
N LEU A 171 -7.44 -16.85 7.54
CA LEU A 171 -7.77 -16.41 8.90
C LEU A 171 -9.09 -15.63 8.99
N SER A 172 -9.79 -15.45 7.88
CA SER A 172 -11.05 -14.69 7.77
C SER A 172 -12.07 -15.06 8.85
N LYS A 173 -12.22 -16.34 9.21
CA LYS A 173 -13.16 -16.77 10.28
C LYS A 173 -12.82 -16.17 11.65
N GLN A 174 -11.53 -16.02 11.98
CA GLN A 174 -11.08 -15.43 13.23
C GLN A 174 -11.09 -13.90 13.14
N LEU A 175 -10.57 -13.34 12.05
CA LEU A 175 -10.46 -11.89 11.84
C LEU A 175 -11.81 -11.19 11.63
N SER A 176 -12.84 -11.92 11.17
CA SER A 176 -14.20 -11.39 11.00
C SER A 176 -14.97 -11.25 12.32
N LYS A 177 -14.42 -11.71 13.46
CA LYS A 177 -15.05 -11.51 14.76
C LYS A 177 -15.22 -10.00 15.02
N PRO A 178 -16.39 -9.53 15.50
CA PRO A 178 -16.71 -8.10 15.60
C PRO A 178 -15.65 -7.27 16.32
N ARG A 179 -15.12 -7.79 17.44
CA ARG A 179 -14.06 -7.13 18.23
C ARG A 179 -12.74 -7.00 17.47
N ILE A 180 -12.32 -8.06 16.76
CA ILE A 180 -11.04 -8.09 16.05
C ILE A 180 -11.13 -7.21 14.80
N LYS A 181 -12.23 -7.30 14.04
CA LYS A 181 -12.47 -6.46 12.87
C LYS A 181 -12.57 -4.98 13.26
N GLY A 182 -13.25 -4.66 14.36
CA GLY A 182 -13.31 -3.29 14.88
C GLY A 182 -11.94 -2.76 15.29
N ALA A 183 -11.12 -3.56 15.98
CA ALA A 183 -9.74 -3.17 16.33
C ALA A 183 -8.88 -2.93 15.08
N ILE A 184 -9.01 -3.77 14.05
CA ILE A 184 -8.33 -3.57 12.76
C ILE A 184 -8.81 -2.27 12.11
N ASP A 185 -10.12 -2.06 11.97
CA ASP A 185 -10.68 -0.86 11.33
C ASP A 185 -10.24 0.43 12.07
N ILE A 186 -10.19 0.42 13.42
CA ILE A 186 -9.68 1.54 14.23
C ILE A 186 -8.17 1.73 14.02
N THR A 187 -7.38 0.66 14.06
CA THR A 187 -5.93 0.75 13.84
C THR A 187 -5.63 1.33 12.47
N VAL A 188 -6.35 0.87 11.44
CA VAL A 188 -6.26 1.42 10.08
C VAL A 188 -6.64 2.90 10.06
N ALA A 189 -7.74 3.29 10.70
CA ALA A 189 -8.15 4.69 10.78
C ALA A 189 -7.06 5.57 11.42
N VAL A 190 -6.48 5.13 12.53
CA VAL A 190 -5.40 5.83 13.24
C VAL A 190 -4.16 5.96 12.35
N ILE A 191 -3.76 4.89 11.66
CA ILE A 191 -2.61 4.93 10.74
C ILE A 191 -2.90 5.91 9.58
N MET A 192 -4.10 5.87 8.98
CA MET A 192 -4.45 6.77 7.86
C MET A 192 -4.49 8.24 8.30
N PHE A 193 -5.07 8.53 9.47
CA PHE A 193 -5.06 9.88 10.04
C PHE A 193 -3.64 10.35 10.36
N SER A 194 -2.79 9.47 10.90
CA SER A 194 -1.40 9.80 11.22
C SER A 194 -0.60 10.13 9.96
N ILE A 195 -0.78 9.37 8.89
CA ILE A 195 -0.13 9.64 7.59
C ILE A 195 -0.66 10.96 7.00
N ALA A 196 -1.98 11.17 6.99
CA ALA A 196 -2.56 12.42 6.49
C ALA A 196 -2.06 13.64 7.29
N TRP A 197 -1.98 13.52 8.61
CA TRP A 197 -1.45 14.54 9.50
C TRP A 197 0.04 14.80 9.22
N SER A 198 0.85 13.75 9.13
CA SER A 198 2.28 13.86 8.81
C SER A 198 2.49 14.62 7.49
N LEU A 199 1.71 14.29 6.45
CA LEU A 199 1.79 14.96 5.16
C LEU A 199 1.40 16.44 5.24
N LEU A 200 0.32 16.75 5.95
CA LEU A 200 -0.12 18.13 6.15
C LEU A 200 0.93 18.94 6.92
N THR A 201 1.53 18.38 7.97
CA THR A 201 2.61 19.05 8.72
C THR A 201 3.89 19.21 7.89
N THR A 202 4.23 18.23 7.06
CA THR A 202 5.42 18.31 6.18
C THR A 202 5.24 19.39 5.13
N TRP A 203 4.04 19.53 4.57
CA TRP A 203 3.71 20.58 3.61
C TRP A 203 3.69 21.97 4.26
N LEU A 204 3.13 22.11 5.47
CA LEU A 204 3.12 23.39 6.21
C LEU A 204 4.52 23.85 6.66
N ALA A 205 5.48 22.94 6.78
CA ALA A 205 6.86 23.23 7.16
C ALA A 205 7.78 23.56 5.98
N LYS A 206 7.27 23.42 4.75
CA LYS A 206 7.94 23.81 3.51
C LYS A 206 7.76 25.31 3.26
#